data_AF-A0A7I8EYX5-F1
#
_entry.id   AF-A0A7I8EYX5-F1
#
_cell.length_a   1.000
_cell.length_b   1.000
_cell.length_c   1.000
_cell.angle_alpha   90.00
_cell.angle_beta   90.00
_cell.angle_gamma   90.00
#
_symmetry.space_group_name_H-M   'P 1'
#
loop_
_entity.id
_entity.type
_entity.pdbx_description
1 polymer ?
#
loop_
_entity_poly.entity_id
_entity_poly.type
_entity_poly.pdbx_seq_one_letter_code
_entity_poly.pdbx_strand_id
1 'polypeptide(L)'
;MFTNILLTLFVIALAFTVAGFLLSYRSHLAANKPQSTSRRSGDTQTNGTYHRGSRVYSNTLANDATLIKSAPKYVKASPRLKAPAANVTYEVYREETFVARALPHFNIMQFVKPREGQPTPWVGAIIILTVLFIFSMDLALPILHRSSAGAFFIPSLSVPNAAPDVKTAAKSSTQSSYANVKGVSGSLIRINQLDHAQYNSDSEYNTWADSTCSAAAMTEVINAYTHKNYRVTDILKVETQVHEITPAAGLLDNQGIGITVAKFGFASTYLNSPTLDSVEQIGNQGHPVIVNFPPDRWPGGHLLVVRGGDSKDVYLADSSELNMQVMARATFMKYWGGFGVVVFPK
;
A
#
# COMPACT_ATOMS: atom_id res chain seq x y z
N MET A 1 30.92 13.49 8.22
CA MET A 1 31.76 13.68 7.01
C MET A 1 31.19 12.93 5.80
N PHE A 2 30.93 11.61 5.90
CA PHE A 2 30.41 10.79 4.80
C PHE A 2 29.13 11.34 4.13
N THR A 3 28.17 11.84 4.92
CA THR A 3 26.90 12.42 4.42
C THR A 3 27.10 13.59 3.46
N ASN A 4 28.09 14.44 3.73
CA ASN A 4 28.41 15.59 2.88
C ASN A 4 29.02 15.15 1.55
N ILE A 5 29.82 14.06 1.56
CA ILE A 5 30.40 13.48 0.34
C ILE A 5 29.29 12.89 -0.53
N LEU A 6 28.38 12.11 0.06
CA LEU A 6 27.25 11.52 -0.67
C LEU A 6 26.33 12.58 -1.30
N LEU A 7 25.98 13.63 -0.53
CA LEU A 7 25.21 14.77 -1.03
C LEU A 7 25.93 15.50 -2.17
N THR A 8 27.25 15.70 -2.05
CA THR A 8 28.05 16.34 -3.10
C THR A 8 28.06 15.51 -4.40
N LEU A 9 28.23 14.19 -4.29
CA LEU A 9 28.17 13.29 -5.45
C LEU A 9 26.78 13.30 -6.11
N PHE A 10 25.70 13.32 -5.32
CA PHE A 10 24.34 13.42 -5.84
C PHE A 10 24.10 14.74 -6.58
N VAL A 11 24.52 15.88 -6.02
CA VAL A 11 24.41 17.20 -6.67
C VAL A 11 25.22 17.25 -7.97
N ILE A 12 26.41 16.66 -8.02
CA ILE A 12 27.22 16.55 -9.25
C ILE A 12 26.49 15.71 -10.30
N ALA A 13 25.96 14.53 -9.94
CA ALA A 13 25.23 13.67 -10.86
C ALA A 13 23.95 14.35 -11.42
N LEU A 14 23.22 15.07 -10.57
CA LEU A 14 22.06 15.86 -10.97
C LEU A 14 22.45 16.98 -11.96
N ALA A 15 23.53 17.72 -11.67
CA ALA A 15 24.04 18.78 -12.53
C ALA A 15 24.45 18.26 -13.92
N PHE A 16 25.16 17.12 -14.00
CA PHE A 16 25.49 16.48 -15.28
C PHE A 16 24.24 16.05 -16.05
N THR A 17 23.23 15.52 -15.36
CA THR A 17 21.96 15.09 -16.00
C THR A 17 21.20 16.27 -16.58
N VAL A 18 21.07 17.38 -15.84
CA VAL A 18 20.41 18.61 -16.30
C VAL A 18 21.21 19.27 -17.45
N ALA A 19 22.53 19.34 -17.35
CA ALA A 19 23.37 19.89 -18.41
C ALA A 19 23.27 19.07 -19.70
N GLY A 20 23.30 17.73 -19.61
CA GLY A 20 23.10 16.84 -20.76
C GLY A 20 21.76 17.06 -21.44
N PHE A 21 20.68 17.15 -20.66
CA PHE A 21 19.33 17.42 -21.17
C PHE A 21 19.25 18.77 -21.92
N LEU A 22 19.76 19.85 -21.32
CA LEU A 22 19.73 21.20 -21.91
C LEU A 22 20.59 21.31 -23.18
N LEU A 23 21.75 20.64 -23.22
CA LEU A 23 22.61 20.61 -24.40
C LEU A 23 21.97 19.80 -25.55
N SER A 24 21.34 18.66 -25.24
CA SER A 24 20.69 17.82 -26.26
C SER A 24 19.44 18.46 -26.87
N TYR A 25 18.74 19.34 -26.13
CA TYR A 25 17.59 20.09 -26.66
C TYR A 25 18.00 21.07 -27.77
N ARG A 26 19.19 21.69 -27.67
CA ARG A 26 19.69 22.62 -28.69
C ARG A 26 20.03 21.94 -30.02
N SER A 27 20.42 20.66 -29.99
CA SER A 27 20.77 19.88 -31.19
C SER A 27 19.58 19.73 -32.16
N HIS A 28 18.38 19.50 -31.62
CA HIS A 28 17.17 19.30 -32.42
C HIS A 28 16.70 20.57 -33.15
N LEU A 29 16.96 21.75 -32.60
CA LEU A 29 16.59 23.02 -33.24
C LEU A 29 17.46 23.34 -34.46
N ALA A 30 18.70 22.83 -34.52
CA ALA A 30 19.60 23.03 -35.66
C ALA A 30 19.30 22.10 -36.84
N ALA A 31 18.71 20.92 -36.60
CA ALA A 31 18.43 19.92 -37.64
C ALA A 31 17.21 20.25 -38.51
N ASN A 32 16.28 21.08 -38.04
CA ASN A 32 15.05 21.45 -38.74
C ASN A 32 15.23 22.57 -39.79
N LYS A 33 16.33 22.57 -40.56
CA LYS A 33 16.38 23.33 -41.82
C LYS A 33 15.61 22.53 -42.89
N PRO A 34 14.52 23.06 -43.47
CA PRO A 34 13.73 22.31 -44.44
C PRO A 34 14.57 22.05 -45.70
N GLN A 35 14.88 20.77 -45.96
CA GLN A 35 15.40 20.36 -47.24
C GLN A 35 14.29 20.49 -48.29
N SER A 36 14.46 21.42 -49.23
CA SER A 36 13.55 21.61 -50.34
C SER A 36 13.54 20.39 -51.25
N THR A 37 12.53 19.53 -51.09
CA THR A 37 12.29 18.39 -51.98
C THR A 37 11.35 18.82 -53.11
N SER A 38 11.92 19.33 -54.20
CA SER A 38 11.21 19.54 -55.46
C SER A 38 10.87 18.21 -56.14
N ARG A 39 9.93 17.45 -55.55
CA ARG A 39 9.55 16.13 -56.06
C ARG A 39 8.47 16.24 -57.13
N ARG A 40 8.95 16.23 -58.37
CA ARG A 40 8.25 16.14 -59.66
C ARG A 40 7.05 15.18 -59.60
N SER A 41 5.86 15.70 -59.93
CA SER A 41 4.65 14.90 -60.13
C SER A 41 4.83 13.91 -61.29
N GLY A 42 4.28 12.71 -61.15
CA GLY A 42 4.27 11.68 -62.17
C GLY A 42 3.08 10.75 -61.94
N ASP A 43 2.04 10.92 -62.76
CA ASP A 43 0.88 10.04 -62.78
C ASP A 43 1.28 8.60 -63.11
N THR A 44 0.74 7.63 -62.36
CA THR A 44 0.31 6.35 -62.95
C THR A 44 -0.82 5.75 -62.13
N GLN A 45 -2.07 6.01 -62.53
CA GLN A 45 -3.19 5.11 -62.23
C GLN A 45 -2.96 3.77 -62.94
N THR A 46 -3.09 2.63 -62.25
CA THR A 46 -3.64 1.41 -62.89
C THR A 46 -4.17 0.40 -61.87
N ASN A 47 -5.32 -0.18 -62.24
CA ASN A 47 -6.19 -1.09 -61.50
C ASN A 47 -5.61 -2.47 -61.12
N GLY A 48 -6.25 -3.12 -60.14
CA GLY A 48 -6.32 -4.58 -60.01
C GLY A 48 -5.94 -5.11 -58.62
N THR A 49 -6.52 -6.20 -58.08
CA THR A 49 -7.70 -7.00 -58.46
C THR A 49 -8.21 -7.71 -57.19
N TYR A 50 -9.52 -7.89 -57.04
CA TYR A 50 -10.10 -8.59 -55.87
C TYR A 50 -9.77 -10.08 -55.85
N HIS A 51 -9.28 -10.61 -54.71
CA HIS A 51 -9.35 -12.05 -54.40
C HIS A 51 -10.13 -12.31 -53.12
N ARG A 52 -11.24 -13.04 -53.29
CA ARG A 52 -12.25 -13.36 -52.27
C ARG A 52 -12.05 -14.78 -51.76
N GLY A 53 -11.42 -14.93 -50.59
CA GLY A 53 -11.18 -16.24 -49.96
C GLY A 53 -12.26 -16.62 -48.94
N SER A 54 -13.32 -17.30 -49.38
CA SER A 54 -14.29 -17.90 -48.45
C SER A 54 -13.72 -19.18 -47.84
N ARG A 55 -13.70 -19.30 -46.50
CA ARG A 55 -13.56 -20.60 -45.81
C ARG A 55 -14.91 -21.08 -45.31
N VAL A 56 -15.29 -22.26 -45.80
CA VAL A 56 -16.46 -23.03 -45.37
C VAL A 56 -16.12 -23.72 -44.06
N TYR A 57 -16.99 -23.59 -43.05
CA TYR A 57 -17.04 -24.53 -41.93
C TYR A 57 -18.29 -25.39 -42.06
N SER A 58 -18.07 -26.68 -42.30
CA SER A 58 -19.11 -27.72 -42.32
C SER A 58 -19.32 -28.25 -40.90
N ASN A 59 -20.51 -28.01 -40.32
CA ASN A 59 -20.98 -28.76 -39.16
C ASN A 59 -22.15 -29.65 -39.58
N THR A 60 -21.84 -30.93 -39.77
CA THR A 60 -22.79 -32.03 -39.95
C THR A 60 -23.33 -32.40 -38.55
N LEU A 61 -24.60 -32.19 -38.19
CA LEU A 61 -25.79 -32.98 -38.54
C LEU A 61 -25.87 -34.33 -37.78
N ALA A 62 -26.60 -34.32 -36.65
CA ALA A 62 -27.41 -35.40 -36.06
C ALA A 62 -28.46 -34.68 -35.17
N ASN A 63 -29.77 -34.72 -35.44
CA ASN A 63 -30.72 -35.85 -35.29
C ASN A 63 -30.79 -36.34 -33.82
N ASP A 64 -31.92 -36.62 -33.17
CA ASP A 64 -33.36 -36.41 -33.41
C ASP A 64 -34.12 -36.87 -32.13
N ALA A 65 -35.42 -36.66 -31.86
CA ALA A 65 -36.51 -35.86 -32.43
C ALA A 65 -37.66 -35.79 -31.40
N THR A 66 -38.53 -34.75 -31.40
CA THR A 66 -39.96 -34.92 -31.02
C THR A 66 -40.87 -33.81 -31.55
N LEU A 67 -41.88 -34.21 -32.32
CA LEU A 67 -43.03 -33.40 -32.71
C LEU A 67 -43.86 -32.97 -31.49
N ILE A 68 -44.38 -31.72 -31.47
CA ILE A 68 -45.78 -31.43 -31.14
C ILE A 68 -46.32 -30.32 -32.07
N LYS A 69 -47.44 -30.59 -32.74
CA LYS A 69 -48.32 -29.66 -33.49
C LYS A 69 -49.17 -28.86 -32.47
N SER A 70 -49.73 -27.66 -32.65
CA SER A 70 -49.94 -26.76 -33.80
C SER A 70 -50.75 -25.53 -33.31
N ALA A 71 -50.56 -24.34 -33.88
CA ALA A 71 -51.63 -23.31 -34.06
C ALA A 71 -51.09 -22.08 -34.82
N PRO A 72 -51.84 -21.49 -35.77
CA PRO A 72 -51.42 -20.27 -36.46
C PRO A 72 -51.86 -19.01 -35.68
N LYS A 73 -50.92 -18.10 -35.41
CA LYS A 73 -51.24 -16.70 -35.10
C LYS A 73 -50.77 -15.80 -36.24
N TYR A 74 -51.74 -15.18 -36.89
CA TYR A 74 -51.53 -14.12 -37.88
C TYR A 74 -50.83 -12.93 -37.19
N VAL A 75 -49.53 -12.78 -37.41
CA VAL A 75 -48.79 -11.57 -37.02
C VAL A 75 -48.68 -10.69 -38.26
N LYS A 76 -49.27 -9.50 -38.21
CA LYS A 76 -49.13 -8.50 -39.28
C LYS A 76 -47.64 -8.14 -39.42
N ALA A 77 -47.09 -8.33 -40.62
CA ALA A 77 -45.72 -7.94 -40.92
C ALA A 77 -45.62 -6.41 -40.95
N SER A 78 -44.98 -5.82 -39.95
CA SER A 78 -44.58 -4.41 -39.99
C SER A 78 -43.54 -4.21 -41.11
N PRO A 79 -43.61 -3.10 -41.88
CA PRO A 79 -42.64 -2.82 -42.94
C PRO A 79 -41.24 -2.64 -42.33
N ARG A 80 -40.36 -3.60 -42.58
CA ARG A 80 -38.98 -3.60 -42.09
C ARG A 80 -38.19 -2.57 -42.90
N LEU A 81 -38.10 -1.35 -42.38
CA LEU A 81 -37.25 -0.29 -42.90
C LEU A 81 -35.83 -0.86 -43.10
N LYS A 82 -35.36 -0.87 -44.35
CA LYS A 82 -33.96 -1.21 -44.66
C LYS A 82 -33.08 -0.09 -44.13
N ALA A 83 -32.45 -0.33 -42.98
CA ALA A 83 -31.35 0.53 -42.53
C ALA A 83 -30.24 0.53 -43.60
N PRO A 84 -29.63 1.69 -43.91
CA PRO A 84 -28.53 1.74 -44.86
C PRO A 84 -27.36 0.90 -44.34
N ALA A 85 -26.76 0.10 -45.23
CA ALA A 85 -25.57 -0.67 -44.91
C ALA A 85 -24.38 0.27 -44.73
N ALA A 86 -24.14 0.69 -43.49
CA ALA A 86 -22.91 1.37 -43.12
C ALA A 86 -21.75 0.37 -43.29
N ASN A 87 -20.93 0.57 -44.33
CA ASN A 87 -19.64 -0.09 -44.45
C ASN A 87 -18.73 0.46 -43.34
N VAL A 88 -18.80 -0.14 -42.16
CA VAL A 88 -17.85 0.10 -41.08
C VAL A 88 -16.54 -0.56 -41.48
N THR A 89 -15.65 0.22 -42.05
CA THR A 89 -14.25 -0.18 -42.23
C THR A 89 -13.65 -0.30 -40.84
N TYR A 90 -13.54 -1.51 -40.33
CA TYR A 90 -12.80 -1.77 -39.10
C TYR A 90 -11.31 -1.53 -39.37
N GLU A 91 -10.83 -0.32 -39.08
CA GLU A 91 -9.41 -0.11 -38.90
C GLU A 91 -9.00 -0.99 -37.72
N VAL A 92 -8.36 -2.11 -38.03
CA VAL A 92 -7.77 -2.99 -37.02
C VAL A 92 -6.63 -2.20 -36.40
N TYR A 93 -6.93 -1.51 -35.31
CA TYR A 93 -5.95 -0.95 -34.38
C TYR A 93 -5.14 -2.14 -33.86
N ARG A 94 -4.08 -2.48 -34.60
CA ARG A 94 -3.01 -3.32 -34.11
C ARG A 94 -2.38 -2.51 -32.98
N GLU A 95 -2.73 -2.85 -31.75
CA GLU A 95 -2.01 -2.36 -30.58
C GLU A 95 -0.56 -2.82 -30.70
N GLU A 96 0.27 -1.96 -31.28
CA GLU A 96 1.70 -2.01 -31.05
C GLU A 96 1.90 -1.72 -29.58
N THR A 97 2.02 -2.80 -28.81
CA THR A 97 2.24 -2.76 -27.37
C THR A 97 3.31 -1.74 -27.05
N PHE A 98 3.11 -0.97 -25.98
CA PHE A 98 4.05 0.09 -25.55
C PHE A 98 5.52 -0.38 -25.59
N VAL A 99 5.75 -1.65 -25.22
CA VAL A 99 7.03 -2.35 -25.31
C VAL A 99 7.65 -2.31 -26.72
N ALA A 100 6.91 -2.58 -27.79
CA ALA A 100 7.41 -2.59 -29.16
C ALA A 100 7.92 -1.21 -29.62
N ARG A 101 7.27 -0.12 -29.19
CA ARG A 101 7.74 1.26 -29.43
C ARG A 101 8.89 1.66 -28.53
N ALA A 102 8.97 1.11 -27.32
CA ALA A 102 9.98 1.48 -26.34
C ALA A 102 11.32 0.75 -26.57
N LEU A 103 11.30 -0.52 -27.01
CA LEU A 103 12.49 -1.37 -27.22
C LEU A 103 13.65 -0.73 -28.00
N PRO A 104 13.45 0.04 -29.09
CA PRO A 104 14.55 0.72 -29.79
C PRO A 104 15.36 1.68 -28.91
N HIS A 105 14.74 2.28 -27.89
CA HIS A 105 15.37 3.24 -26.98
C HIS A 105 16.23 2.60 -25.88
N PHE A 106 16.19 1.28 -25.71
CA PHE A 106 17.00 0.53 -24.74
C PHE A 106 18.22 -0.16 -25.38
N ASN A 107 18.57 0.14 -26.63
CA ASN A 107 19.68 -0.54 -27.31
C ASN A 107 21.05 -0.03 -26.85
N ILE A 108 21.55 -0.58 -25.74
CA ILE A 108 22.81 -0.21 -25.08
C ILE A 108 24.03 -0.27 -26.03
N MET A 109 24.00 -1.11 -27.08
CA MET A 109 25.09 -1.17 -28.09
C MET A 109 25.35 0.17 -28.79
N GLN A 110 24.37 1.07 -28.86
CA GLN A 110 24.54 2.40 -29.46
C GLN A 110 25.48 3.32 -28.64
N PHE A 111 25.68 3.06 -27.34
CA PHE A 111 26.68 3.82 -26.55
C PHE A 111 28.12 3.49 -26.95
N VAL A 112 28.39 2.23 -27.36
CA VAL A 112 29.74 1.77 -27.73
C VAL A 112 30.10 2.19 -29.17
N LYS A 113 29.09 2.32 -30.04
CA LYS A 113 29.26 2.77 -31.44
C LYS A 113 28.11 3.70 -31.85
N PRO A 114 28.23 5.01 -31.57
CA PRO A 114 27.27 6.00 -32.05
C PRO A 114 27.20 5.96 -33.58
N ARG A 115 25.99 5.93 -34.14
CA ARG A 115 25.78 6.12 -35.58
C ARG A 115 25.59 7.61 -35.82
N GLU A 116 26.34 8.17 -36.77
CA GLU A 116 26.18 9.56 -37.18
C GLU A 116 24.71 9.85 -37.56
N GLY A 117 24.16 10.94 -37.00
CA GLY A 117 22.78 11.36 -37.24
C GLY A 117 21.68 10.68 -36.40
N GLN A 118 22.00 9.71 -35.52
CA GLN A 118 21.00 9.16 -34.59
C GLN A 118 21.06 9.88 -33.23
N PRO A 119 19.90 10.16 -32.57
CA PRO A 119 19.89 10.79 -31.26
C PRO A 119 20.47 9.84 -30.21
N THR A 120 21.29 10.39 -29.29
CA THR A 120 21.89 9.63 -28.19
C THR A 120 20.81 9.02 -27.29
N PRO A 121 20.89 7.73 -26.93
CA PRO A 121 19.86 7.04 -26.14
C PRO A 121 19.94 7.39 -24.65
N TRP A 122 19.73 8.65 -24.30
CA TRP A 122 19.80 9.20 -22.93
C TRP A 122 18.96 8.43 -21.91
N VAL A 123 17.82 7.86 -22.33
CA VAL A 123 16.96 7.00 -21.49
C VAL A 123 17.75 5.82 -20.91
N GLY A 124 18.59 5.17 -21.70
CA GLY A 124 19.44 4.07 -21.24
C GLY A 124 20.49 4.52 -20.21
N ALA A 125 21.09 5.69 -20.40
CA ALA A 125 22.04 6.26 -19.43
C ALA A 125 21.36 6.61 -18.10
N ILE A 126 20.17 7.22 -18.14
CA ILE A 126 19.38 7.55 -16.94
C ILE A 126 19.07 6.26 -16.14
N ILE A 127 18.60 5.20 -16.81
CA ILE A 127 18.28 3.93 -16.15
C ILE A 127 19.52 3.31 -15.48
N ILE A 128 20.66 3.28 -16.17
CA ILE A 128 21.92 2.76 -15.59
C ILE A 128 22.34 3.57 -14.36
N LEU A 129 22.23 4.90 -14.42
CA LEU A 129 22.53 5.78 -13.28
C LEU A 129 21.55 5.57 -12.11
N THR A 130 20.26 5.40 -12.36
CA THR A 130 19.26 5.10 -11.32
C THR A 130 19.52 3.76 -10.65
N VAL A 131 19.84 2.70 -11.41
CA VAL A 131 20.17 1.39 -10.85
C VAL A 131 21.44 1.44 -10.01
N LEU A 132 22.49 2.12 -10.49
CA LEU A 132 23.72 2.32 -9.71
C LEU A 132 23.48 3.15 -8.44
N PHE A 133 22.59 4.14 -8.48
CA PHE A 133 22.23 4.94 -7.31
C PHE A 133 21.52 4.09 -6.25
N ILE A 134 20.50 3.31 -6.63
CA ILE A 134 19.77 2.42 -5.70
C ILE A 134 20.74 1.41 -5.07
N PHE A 135 21.56 0.74 -5.89
CA PHE A 135 22.57 -0.20 -5.41
C PHE A 135 23.61 0.44 -4.47
N SER A 136 23.96 1.71 -4.71
CA SER A 136 24.84 2.48 -3.80
C SER A 136 24.16 2.85 -2.47
N MET A 137 22.84 3.05 -2.46
CA MET A 137 22.07 3.26 -1.22
C MET A 137 22.01 1.97 -0.39
N ASP A 138 21.70 0.83 -1.02
CA ASP A 138 21.64 -0.46 -0.32
C ASP A 138 23.00 -0.84 0.30
N LEU A 139 24.10 -0.57 -0.40
CA LEU A 139 25.47 -0.73 0.14
C LEU A 139 25.81 0.26 1.26
N ALA A 140 25.18 1.43 1.31
CA ALA A 140 25.41 2.44 2.36
C ALA A 140 24.56 2.21 3.62
N LEU A 141 23.41 1.55 3.50
CA LEU A 141 22.47 1.29 4.60
C LEU A 141 23.11 0.67 5.86
N PRO A 142 24.00 -0.34 5.77
CA PRO A 142 24.65 -0.95 6.94
C PRO A 142 25.61 -0.01 7.68
N ILE A 143 26.19 0.96 6.97
CA ILE A 143 27.12 1.95 7.54
C ILE A 143 26.34 3.04 8.28
N LEU A 144 25.17 3.43 7.74
CA LEU A 144 24.27 4.38 8.39
C LEU A 144 23.65 3.78 9.67
N HIS A 145 23.16 2.54 9.63
CA HIS A 145 22.56 1.88 10.80
C HIS A 145 23.55 1.56 11.94
N ARG A 146 24.86 1.49 11.67
CA ARG A 146 25.88 1.33 12.73
C ARG A 146 26.15 2.59 13.55
N SER A 147 25.61 3.75 13.17
CA SER A 147 25.97 5.05 13.76
C SER A 147 25.05 5.52 14.90
N SER A 148 24.01 4.76 15.27
CA SER A 148 23.06 5.11 16.33
C SER A 148 23.34 4.46 17.70
N ALA A 149 24.43 3.68 17.84
CA ALA A 149 24.93 3.19 19.12
C ALA A 149 25.61 4.31 19.96
N GLY A 150 25.07 5.52 19.90
CA GLY A 150 25.38 6.59 20.83
C GLY A 150 24.79 6.21 22.19
N ALA A 151 25.63 5.61 23.03
CA ALA A 151 25.26 5.21 24.38
C ALA A 151 24.74 6.42 25.18
N PHE A 152 23.42 6.48 25.36
CA PHE A 152 22.83 7.26 26.44
C PHE A 152 23.28 6.62 27.76
N PHE A 153 24.41 7.09 28.27
CA PHE A 153 24.82 6.88 29.65
C PHE A 153 23.82 7.56 30.58
N ILE A 154 22.71 6.86 30.86
CA ILE A 154 21.93 7.13 32.07
C ILE A 154 22.83 6.68 33.22
N PRO A 155 23.22 7.57 34.16
CA PRO A 155 24.04 7.17 35.29
C PRO A 155 23.24 6.17 36.13
N SER A 156 23.75 4.94 36.22
CA SER A 156 23.16 3.88 37.02
C SER A 156 23.19 4.28 38.50
N LEU A 157 22.01 4.60 39.04
CA LEU A 157 21.80 4.68 40.48
C LEU A 157 22.05 3.28 41.07
N SER A 158 23.22 3.11 41.67
CA SER A 158 23.65 1.88 42.35
C SER A 158 22.78 1.60 43.58
N VAL A 159 21.60 1.01 43.38
CA VAL A 159 20.80 0.45 44.47
C VAL A 159 21.53 -0.79 45.01
N PRO A 160 21.84 -0.87 46.32
CA PRO A 160 22.56 -1.99 46.88
C PRO A 160 21.75 -3.29 46.77
N ASN A 161 22.31 -4.27 46.07
CA ASN A 161 21.67 -5.55 45.78
C ASN A 161 21.74 -6.49 47.00
N ALA A 162 20.87 -6.27 47.98
CA ALA A 162 20.62 -7.25 49.05
C ALA A 162 19.66 -8.32 48.52
N ALA A 163 20.16 -9.54 48.31
CA ALA A 163 19.36 -10.65 47.80
C ALA A 163 18.37 -11.16 48.86
N PRO A 164 17.05 -11.19 48.57
CA PRO A 164 16.07 -11.90 49.39
C PRO A 164 15.86 -13.33 48.87
N ASP A 165 15.59 -14.26 49.79
CA ASP A 165 15.28 -15.65 49.50
C ASP A 165 14.17 -15.83 48.43
N VAL A 166 14.38 -16.76 47.52
CA VAL A 166 13.40 -17.14 46.50
C VAL A 166 12.30 -17.98 47.14
N LYS A 167 11.31 -17.31 47.74
CA LYS A 167 9.96 -17.87 47.88
C LYS A 167 9.18 -17.56 46.61
N THR A 168 8.66 -18.60 45.96
CA THR A 168 7.88 -18.55 44.72
C THR A 168 6.54 -17.84 44.93
N ALA A 169 6.58 -16.51 45.05
CA ALA A 169 5.39 -15.68 44.97
C ALA A 169 4.94 -15.67 43.51
N ALA A 170 3.76 -16.25 43.25
CA ALA A 170 3.07 -16.02 42.00
C ALA A 170 2.90 -14.51 41.82
N LYS A 171 3.57 -13.94 40.82
CA LYS A 171 3.37 -12.54 40.42
C LYS A 171 1.97 -12.44 39.82
N SER A 172 0.95 -12.26 40.67
CA SER A 172 -0.25 -11.55 40.27
C SER A 172 0.22 -10.22 39.69
N SER A 173 0.17 -10.09 38.38
CA SER A 173 0.37 -8.82 37.71
C SER A 173 -0.59 -7.84 38.34
N THR A 174 -0.06 -6.84 39.04
CA THR A 174 -0.81 -5.67 39.51
C THR A 174 -1.23 -4.90 38.27
N GLN A 175 -2.29 -5.38 37.64
CA GLN A 175 -2.99 -4.76 36.54
C GLN A 175 -3.39 -3.38 37.05
N SER A 176 -2.70 -2.34 36.55
CA SER A 176 -2.89 -0.97 37.01
C SER A 176 -4.38 -0.67 36.95
N SER A 177 -5.00 -0.41 38.11
CA SER A 177 -6.42 -0.10 38.17
C SER A 177 -6.59 1.34 37.69
N TYR A 178 -6.60 1.51 36.37
CA TYR A 178 -6.85 2.78 35.71
C TYR A 178 -8.14 3.38 36.27
N ALA A 179 -7.99 4.43 37.06
CA ALA A 179 -9.11 5.00 37.79
C ALA A 179 -10.19 5.44 36.78
N ASN A 180 -11.43 5.06 37.05
CA ASN A 180 -12.61 5.35 36.21
C ASN A 180 -12.77 4.55 34.90
N VAL A 181 -11.82 3.69 34.50
CA VAL A 181 -12.02 2.80 33.35
C VAL A 181 -12.91 1.62 33.74
N LYS A 182 -14.00 1.40 33.00
CA LYS A 182 -15.00 0.34 33.26
C LYS A 182 -15.14 -0.60 32.06
N GLY A 183 -16.02 -1.58 32.18
CA GLY A 183 -16.46 -2.43 31.07
C GLY A 183 -15.31 -3.07 30.28
N VAL A 184 -15.45 -3.08 28.96
CA VAL A 184 -14.53 -3.77 28.04
C VAL A 184 -13.16 -3.11 27.99
N SER A 185 -13.10 -1.78 28.09
CA SER A 185 -11.84 -1.04 28.25
C SER A 185 -11.04 -1.47 29.49
N GLY A 186 -11.73 -1.84 30.57
CA GLY A 186 -11.12 -2.35 31.80
C GLY A 186 -10.56 -3.76 31.65
N SER A 187 -11.27 -4.64 30.94
CA SER A 187 -10.85 -6.02 30.65
C SER A 187 -9.89 -6.15 29.46
N LEU A 188 -9.65 -5.08 28.69
CA LEU A 188 -8.72 -5.11 27.56
C LEU A 188 -7.28 -5.44 28.01
N ILE A 189 -6.70 -6.44 27.36
CA ILE A 189 -5.32 -6.90 27.57
C ILE A 189 -4.53 -6.50 26.32
N ARG A 190 -3.38 -5.83 26.51
CA ARG A 190 -2.46 -5.49 25.42
C ARG A 190 -1.91 -6.76 24.76
N ILE A 191 -1.80 -6.75 23.44
CA ILE A 191 -1.08 -7.74 22.65
C ILE A 191 0.21 -7.09 22.12
N ASN A 192 1.35 -7.73 22.33
CA ASN A 192 2.59 -7.32 21.68
C ASN A 192 2.56 -7.76 20.21
N GLN A 193 2.59 -6.83 19.25
CA GLN A 193 2.63 -7.22 17.83
C GLN A 193 3.97 -7.88 17.44
N LEU A 194 5.02 -7.71 18.25
CA LEU A 194 6.33 -8.34 18.06
C LEU A 194 6.49 -9.67 18.83
N ASP A 195 5.39 -10.26 19.30
CA ASP A 195 5.40 -11.62 19.87
C ASP A 195 5.21 -12.67 18.76
N HIS A 196 6.21 -13.51 18.53
CA HIS A 196 6.16 -14.62 17.56
C HIS A 196 4.95 -15.55 17.79
N ALA A 197 4.48 -15.72 19.03
CA ALA A 197 3.32 -16.56 19.34
C ALA A 197 2.00 -16.01 18.76
N GLN A 198 1.97 -14.78 18.24
CA GLN A 198 0.83 -14.23 17.53
C GLN A 198 0.73 -14.69 16.06
N TYR A 199 1.80 -15.27 15.49
CA TYR A 199 1.93 -15.60 14.05
C TYR A 199 1.98 -17.09 13.78
N ASN A 200 1.45 -17.53 12.64
CA ASN A 200 1.37 -18.96 12.28
C ASN A 200 2.74 -19.58 11.98
N SER A 201 3.73 -18.75 11.66
CA SER A 201 5.12 -19.16 11.42
C SER A 201 6.05 -17.96 11.55
N ASP A 202 7.35 -18.22 11.71
CA ASP A 202 8.38 -17.17 11.65
C ASP A 202 8.43 -16.47 10.29
N SER A 203 8.02 -17.15 9.20
CA SER A 203 7.90 -16.52 7.87
C SER A 203 6.80 -15.45 7.84
N GLU A 204 5.66 -15.72 8.49
CA GLU A 204 4.57 -14.76 8.63
C GLU A 204 4.99 -13.60 9.55
N TYR A 205 5.62 -13.89 10.70
CA TYR A 205 6.20 -12.89 11.59
C TYR A 205 7.17 -11.96 10.85
N ASN A 206 8.21 -12.52 10.21
CA ASN A 206 9.25 -11.76 9.49
C ASN A 206 8.71 -10.96 8.30
N THR A 207 7.53 -11.30 7.78
CA THR A 207 6.88 -10.54 6.69
C THR A 207 6.01 -9.41 7.22
N TRP A 208 5.39 -9.57 8.40
CA TRP A 208 4.25 -8.73 8.80
C TRP A 208 4.41 -7.98 10.12
N ALA A 209 5.29 -8.41 11.04
CA ALA A 209 5.27 -7.97 12.44
C ALA A 209 5.43 -6.45 12.65
N ASP A 210 6.15 -5.75 11.76
CA ASP A 210 6.32 -4.29 11.82
C ASP A 210 5.08 -3.53 11.32
N SER A 211 4.22 -4.18 10.53
CA SER A 211 3.10 -3.58 9.79
C SER A 211 1.71 -3.91 10.36
N THR A 212 1.64 -4.66 11.46
CA THR A 212 0.41 -5.26 12.03
C THR A 212 -0.20 -4.49 13.21
N CYS A 213 0.07 -3.20 13.36
CA CYS A 213 -0.52 -2.39 14.44
C CYS A 213 -2.06 -2.34 14.36
N SER A 214 -2.63 -2.31 13.15
CA SER A 214 -4.09 -2.41 12.90
C SER A 214 -4.65 -3.77 13.35
N ALA A 215 -4.04 -4.85 12.89
CA ALA A 215 -4.37 -6.23 13.25
C ALA A 215 -4.37 -6.42 14.77
N ALA A 216 -3.31 -5.96 15.44
CA ALA A 216 -3.17 -6.05 16.89
C ALA A 216 -4.25 -5.26 17.63
N ALA A 217 -4.47 -3.97 17.30
CA ALA A 217 -5.48 -3.13 17.93
C ALA A 217 -6.91 -3.72 17.77
N MET A 218 -7.24 -4.27 16.60
CA MET A 218 -8.49 -4.99 16.39
C MET A 218 -8.58 -6.29 17.20
N THR A 219 -7.48 -7.05 17.29
CA THR A 219 -7.40 -8.28 18.10
C THR A 219 -7.64 -7.99 19.58
N GLU A 220 -7.00 -6.96 20.13
CA GLU A 220 -7.17 -6.52 21.52
C GLU A 220 -8.63 -6.20 21.85
N VAL A 221 -9.30 -5.41 20.99
CA VAL A 221 -10.70 -5.02 21.18
C VAL A 221 -11.64 -6.22 21.05
N ILE A 222 -11.50 -7.05 20.01
CA ILE A 222 -12.36 -8.23 19.80
C ILE A 222 -12.21 -9.24 20.93
N ASN A 223 -10.99 -9.50 21.40
CA ASN A 223 -10.75 -10.38 22.55
C ASN A 223 -11.35 -9.80 23.83
N ALA A 224 -11.24 -8.49 24.06
CA ALA A 224 -11.81 -7.83 25.23
C ALA A 224 -13.34 -7.97 25.30
N TYR A 225 -14.05 -7.89 24.16
CA TYR A 225 -15.51 -8.07 24.08
C TYR A 225 -15.96 -9.53 24.13
N THR A 226 -15.19 -10.48 23.56
CA THR A 226 -15.62 -11.88 23.40
C THR A 226 -15.05 -12.85 24.42
N HIS A 227 -14.01 -12.45 25.17
CA HIS A 227 -13.16 -13.32 25.98
C HIS A 227 -12.57 -14.52 25.21
N LYS A 228 -12.47 -14.40 23.87
CA LYS A 228 -11.70 -15.32 23.03
C LYS A 228 -10.22 -14.95 23.06
N ASN A 229 -9.41 -15.88 22.58
CA ASN A 229 -7.96 -15.73 22.42
C ASN A 229 -7.62 -15.70 20.92
N TYR A 230 -8.20 -14.78 20.14
CA TYR A 230 -7.70 -14.51 18.80
C TYR A 230 -6.28 -13.98 18.89
N ARG A 231 -5.49 -14.24 17.86
CA ARG A 231 -4.12 -13.76 17.69
C ARG A 231 -4.06 -12.77 16.53
N VAL A 232 -2.97 -12.00 16.45
CA VAL A 232 -2.74 -11.04 15.35
C VAL A 232 -2.91 -11.69 13.98
N THR A 233 -2.44 -12.94 13.79
CA THR A 233 -2.60 -13.69 12.54
C THR A 233 -4.06 -13.90 12.11
N ASP A 234 -5.00 -14.07 13.05
CA ASP A 234 -6.41 -14.31 12.72
C ASP A 234 -7.03 -13.08 12.04
N ILE A 235 -6.72 -11.89 12.56
CA ILE A 235 -7.16 -10.61 11.99
C ILE A 235 -6.38 -10.27 10.72
N LEU A 236 -5.05 -10.42 10.74
CA LEU A 236 -4.17 -10.19 9.59
C LEU A 236 -4.59 -11.00 8.36
N LYS A 237 -4.97 -12.27 8.56
CA LYS A 237 -5.49 -13.14 7.50
C LYS A 237 -6.77 -12.59 6.87
N VAL A 238 -7.58 -11.84 7.61
CA VAL A 238 -8.77 -11.16 7.08
C VAL A 238 -8.39 -9.86 6.38
N GLU A 239 -7.59 -8.99 6.99
CA GLU A 239 -7.14 -7.73 6.36
C GLU A 239 -6.46 -7.97 5.01
N THR A 240 -5.61 -9.01 4.92
CA THR A 240 -4.96 -9.42 3.67
C THR A 240 -5.94 -9.93 2.62
N GLN A 241 -6.97 -10.68 3.03
CA GLN A 241 -8.05 -11.16 2.14
C GLN A 241 -8.96 -10.04 1.62
N VAL A 242 -9.12 -8.95 2.38
CA VAL A 242 -9.87 -7.76 1.92
C VAL A 242 -8.98 -6.71 1.25
N HIS A 243 -7.67 -6.97 1.13
CA HIS A 243 -6.66 -6.09 0.53
C HIS A 243 -6.48 -4.74 1.25
N GLU A 244 -6.77 -4.69 2.55
CA GLU A 244 -6.68 -3.48 3.37
C GLU A 244 -5.31 -3.31 4.04
N ILE A 245 -4.40 -4.30 3.95
CA ILE A 245 -3.07 -4.28 4.59
C ILE A 245 -1.98 -4.77 3.63
N THR A 246 -0.76 -4.22 3.75
CA THR A 246 0.44 -4.70 3.03
C THR A 246 1.66 -4.78 3.94
N PRO A 247 2.66 -5.64 3.64
CA PRO A 247 3.89 -5.75 4.44
C PRO A 247 4.68 -4.43 4.55
N ALA A 248 4.59 -3.57 3.52
CA ALA A 248 5.42 -2.37 3.40
C ALA A 248 4.79 -1.09 3.98
N ALA A 249 3.47 -1.07 4.20
CA ALA A 249 2.74 0.14 4.61
C ALA A 249 1.78 -0.09 5.78
N GLY A 250 1.61 -1.33 6.26
CA GLY A 250 0.52 -1.67 7.17
C GLY A 250 -0.84 -1.43 6.53
N LEU A 251 -1.78 -0.92 7.32
CA LEU A 251 -3.16 -0.63 6.91
C LEU A 251 -3.19 0.51 5.86
N LEU A 252 -3.84 0.24 4.72
CA LEU A 252 -3.90 1.15 3.58
C LEU A 252 -4.95 2.25 3.73
N ASP A 253 -6.12 1.94 4.30
CA ASP A 253 -7.18 2.90 4.61
C ASP A 253 -7.76 2.60 6.01
N ASN A 254 -8.05 3.66 6.77
CA ASN A 254 -8.75 3.55 8.05
C ASN A 254 -10.12 2.85 7.92
N GLN A 255 -10.78 2.90 6.75
CA GLN A 255 -12.03 2.19 6.47
C GLN A 255 -11.88 0.66 6.56
N GLY A 256 -10.68 0.13 6.31
CA GLY A 256 -10.35 -1.29 6.38
C GLY A 256 -10.59 -1.92 7.76
N ILE A 257 -10.54 -1.13 8.83
CA ILE A 257 -10.89 -1.57 10.19
C ILE A 257 -12.35 -2.08 10.21
N GLY A 258 -13.29 -1.25 9.77
CA GLY A 258 -14.71 -1.59 9.75
C GLY A 258 -15.03 -2.79 8.84
N ILE A 259 -14.37 -2.87 7.69
CA ILE A 259 -14.50 -3.99 6.74
C ILE A 259 -14.00 -5.31 7.35
N THR A 260 -12.88 -5.25 8.09
CA THR A 260 -12.24 -6.39 8.75
C THR A 260 -13.05 -6.87 9.95
N VAL A 261 -13.35 -6.00 10.93
CA VAL A 261 -14.10 -6.41 12.13
C VAL A 261 -15.51 -6.92 11.80
N ALA A 262 -16.09 -6.47 10.69
CA ALA A 262 -17.36 -7.00 10.19
C ALA A 262 -17.34 -8.50 9.89
N LYS A 263 -16.19 -9.09 9.56
CA LYS A 263 -16.02 -10.54 9.35
C LYS A 263 -16.02 -11.34 10.67
N PHE A 264 -15.73 -10.68 11.79
CA PHE A 264 -15.73 -11.28 13.14
C PHE A 264 -17.06 -11.12 13.87
N GLY A 265 -18.10 -10.58 13.21
CA GLY A 265 -19.41 -10.33 13.82
C GLY A 265 -19.53 -8.98 14.53
N PHE A 266 -18.59 -8.07 14.31
CA PHE A 266 -18.60 -6.73 14.91
C PHE A 266 -19.14 -5.67 13.96
N ALA A 267 -19.48 -4.51 14.51
CA ALA A 267 -19.74 -3.26 13.82
C ALA A 267 -18.73 -2.19 14.27
N SER A 268 -18.65 -1.10 13.52
CA SER A 268 -17.73 0.01 13.78
C SER A 268 -18.42 1.36 13.58
N THR A 269 -18.21 2.30 14.48
CA THR A 269 -18.64 3.70 14.34
C THR A 269 -17.41 4.59 14.31
N TYR A 270 -17.15 5.21 13.16
CA TYR A 270 -16.13 6.23 12.99
C TYR A 270 -16.59 7.53 13.65
N LEU A 271 -15.72 8.13 14.46
CA LEU A 271 -16.00 9.38 15.13
C LEU A 271 -15.74 10.55 14.17
N ASN A 272 -16.73 11.40 13.96
CA ASN A 272 -16.60 12.57 13.10
C ASN A 272 -15.95 13.73 13.86
N SER A 273 -14.65 13.95 13.65
CA SER A 273 -13.85 15.01 14.29
C SER A 273 -13.99 15.07 15.83
N PRO A 274 -13.74 13.96 16.57
CA PRO A 274 -13.85 13.93 18.03
C PRO A 274 -12.83 14.86 18.72
N THR A 275 -13.16 15.27 19.94
CA THR A 275 -12.17 15.86 20.87
C THR A 275 -11.48 14.75 21.67
N LEU A 276 -10.34 15.04 22.30
CA LEU A 276 -9.71 14.06 23.18
C LEU A 276 -10.63 13.67 24.36
N ASP A 277 -11.30 14.66 24.95
CA ASP A 277 -12.27 14.44 26.03
C ASP A 277 -13.37 13.45 25.63
N SER A 278 -13.88 13.52 24.39
CA SER A 278 -14.93 12.59 23.95
C SER A 278 -14.39 11.18 23.69
N VAL A 279 -13.16 11.04 23.19
CA VAL A 279 -12.48 9.73 23.06
C VAL A 279 -12.25 9.09 24.42
N GLU A 280 -11.72 9.85 25.39
CA GLU A 280 -11.48 9.36 26.76
C GLU A 280 -12.79 9.04 27.48
N GLN A 281 -13.85 9.85 27.28
CA GLN A 281 -15.17 9.59 27.85
C GLN A 281 -15.76 8.27 27.34
N ILE A 282 -15.68 8.00 26.03
CA ILE A 282 -16.12 6.74 25.43
C ILE A 282 -15.32 5.56 26.00
N GLY A 283 -13.98 5.72 26.10
CA GLY A 283 -13.09 4.75 26.75
C GLY A 283 -13.49 4.44 28.19
N ASN A 284 -13.67 5.49 29.02
CA ASN A 284 -14.04 5.39 30.43
C ASN A 284 -15.43 4.76 30.65
N GLN A 285 -16.38 4.98 29.72
CA GLN A 285 -17.69 4.31 29.71
C GLN A 285 -17.58 2.80 29.42
N GLY A 286 -16.41 2.34 28.97
CA GLY A 286 -16.08 0.93 28.77
C GLY A 286 -16.08 0.49 27.32
N HIS A 287 -16.04 1.44 26.37
CA HIS A 287 -15.91 1.18 24.95
C HIS A 287 -14.51 1.60 24.47
N PRO A 288 -13.58 0.65 24.23
CA PRO A 288 -12.25 1.00 23.74
C PRO A 288 -12.32 1.64 22.33
N VAL A 289 -11.48 2.65 22.10
CA VAL A 289 -11.45 3.41 20.84
C VAL A 289 -10.12 3.18 20.13
N ILE A 290 -10.15 2.67 18.91
CA ILE A 290 -8.94 2.56 18.08
C ILE A 290 -8.64 3.95 17.52
N VAL A 291 -7.40 4.42 17.71
CA VAL A 291 -6.91 5.74 17.26
C VAL A 291 -5.66 5.60 16.41
N ASN A 292 -5.38 6.61 15.60
CA ASN A 292 -4.27 6.64 14.65
C ASN A 292 -3.37 7.86 14.93
N PHE A 293 -2.06 7.62 15.05
CA PHE A 293 -1.01 8.62 14.95
C PHE A 293 -0.51 8.62 13.49
N PRO A 294 -0.91 9.59 12.65
CA PRO A 294 -0.65 9.52 11.21
C PRO A 294 0.83 9.72 10.85
N PRO A 295 1.28 9.29 9.64
CA PRO A 295 2.68 9.33 9.22
C PRO A 295 3.38 10.70 9.28
N ASP A 296 2.65 11.82 9.21
CA ASP A 296 3.16 13.19 9.33
C ASP A 296 3.50 13.57 10.79
N ARG A 297 2.97 12.84 11.76
CA ARG A 297 3.17 13.07 13.21
C ARG A 297 3.96 11.95 13.88
N TRP A 298 3.87 10.73 13.35
CA TRP A 298 4.58 9.55 13.81
C TRP A 298 5.18 8.80 12.61
N PRO A 299 6.51 8.67 12.48
CA PRO A 299 7.12 8.01 11.31
C PRO A 299 6.54 6.61 11.05
N GLY A 300 6.06 6.38 9.83
CA GLY A 300 5.39 5.13 9.42
C GLY A 300 3.89 5.06 9.75
N GLY A 301 3.39 5.94 10.60
CA GLY A 301 2.04 5.85 11.19
C GLY A 301 1.98 4.83 12.34
N HIS A 302 0.97 4.93 13.20
CA HIS A 302 0.74 3.95 14.27
C HIS A 302 -0.72 3.86 14.68
N LEU A 303 -1.24 2.65 14.85
CA LEU A 303 -2.58 2.35 15.36
C LEU A 303 -2.49 1.72 16.74
N LEU A 304 -3.28 2.24 17.68
CA LEU A 304 -3.30 1.83 19.08
C LEU A 304 -4.70 2.04 19.68
N VAL A 305 -4.94 1.51 20.87
CA VAL A 305 -6.26 1.56 21.52
C VAL A 305 -6.26 2.50 22.72
N VAL A 306 -7.14 3.51 22.70
CA VAL A 306 -7.48 4.29 23.90
C VAL A 306 -8.48 3.51 24.74
N ARG A 307 -8.11 3.25 25.99
CA ARG A 307 -8.93 2.59 27.01
C ARG A 307 -9.73 3.59 27.83
N GLY A 308 -9.32 4.85 27.86
CA GLY A 308 -9.89 5.90 28.69
C GLY A 308 -8.84 6.95 29.03
N GLY A 309 -9.08 7.72 30.08
CA GLY A 309 -8.15 8.74 30.55
C GLY A 309 -8.72 9.60 31.67
N ASP A 310 -7.91 10.52 32.17
CA ASP A 310 -8.29 11.52 33.16
C ASP A 310 -7.86 12.94 32.71
N SER A 311 -7.83 13.92 33.62
CA SER A 311 -7.46 15.30 33.28
C SER A 311 -5.97 15.52 32.96
N LYS A 312 -5.13 14.49 33.10
CA LYS A 312 -3.67 14.53 32.89
C LYS A 312 -3.21 13.51 31.86
N ASP A 313 -3.76 12.30 31.92
CA ASP A 313 -3.22 11.12 31.25
C ASP A 313 -4.26 10.39 30.41
N VAL A 314 -3.83 9.92 29.23
CA VAL A 314 -4.56 9.00 28.35
C VAL A 314 -4.09 7.58 28.65
N TYR A 315 -5.02 6.66 28.84
CA TYR A 315 -4.71 5.25 29.11
C TYR A 315 -4.81 4.44 27.82
N LEU A 316 -3.78 3.67 27.54
CA LEU A 316 -3.53 3.09 26.23
C LEU A 316 -3.30 1.57 26.29
N ALA A 317 -3.60 0.89 25.19
CA ALA A 317 -2.93 -0.34 24.81
C ALA A 317 -2.22 -0.07 23.47
N ASP A 318 -0.90 -0.06 23.53
CA ASP A 318 0.01 0.16 22.41
C ASP A 318 0.73 -1.15 22.13
N SER A 319 0.45 -1.76 20.99
CA SER A 319 0.98 -3.06 20.60
C SER A 319 2.46 -3.05 20.20
N SER A 320 3.07 -1.89 19.97
CA SER A 320 4.47 -1.74 19.59
C SER A 320 5.45 -2.12 20.73
N GLU A 321 6.76 -2.17 20.42
CA GLU A 321 7.81 -2.39 21.42
C GLU A 321 7.75 -1.39 22.59
N LEU A 322 7.29 -0.16 22.34
CA LEU A 322 7.25 0.91 23.33
C LEU A 322 6.29 0.63 24.50
N ASN A 323 5.27 -0.22 24.30
CA ASN A 323 4.31 -0.62 25.33
C ASN A 323 3.75 0.59 26.11
N MET A 324 3.38 1.65 25.39
CA MET A 324 2.81 2.86 25.96
C MET A 324 1.45 2.54 26.60
N GLN A 325 1.42 2.43 27.93
CA GLN A 325 0.21 2.14 28.71
C GLN A 325 -0.46 3.39 29.29
N VAL A 326 0.33 4.44 29.49
CA VAL A 326 -0.11 5.75 29.99
C VAL A 326 0.67 6.81 29.20
N MET A 327 -0.02 7.83 28.71
CA MET A 327 0.61 8.95 28.00
C MET A 327 -0.03 10.27 28.45
N ALA A 328 0.79 11.22 28.89
CA ALA A 328 0.30 12.57 29.21
C ALA A 328 -0.45 13.17 28.01
N ARG A 329 -1.63 13.74 28.24
CA ARG A 329 -2.54 14.28 27.20
C ARG A 329 -1.84 15.23 26.24
N ALA A 330 -0.98 16.11 26.76
CA ALA A 330 -0.22 17.08 25.97
C ALA A 330 0.80 16.42 25.02
N THR A 331 1.24 15.20 25.31
CA THR A 331 2.07 14.37 24.42
C THR A 331 1.18 13.63 23.41
N PHE A 332 0.07 13.03 23.86
CA PHE A 332 -0.89 12.37 22.97
C PHE A 332 -1.40 13.31 21.87
N MET A 333 -1.76 14.55 22.22
CA MET A 333 -2.23 15.57 21.27
C MET A 333 -1.19 16.03 20.24
N LYS A 334 0.11 15.76 20.44
CA LYS A 334 1.14 16.01 19.40
C LYS A 334 1.08 14.96 18.30
N TYR A 335 0.80 13.71 18.67
CA TYR A 335 0.82 12.57 17.75
C TYR A 335 -0.56 12.29 17.13
N TRP A 336 -1.63 12.47 17.88
CA TRP A 336 -2.97 12.13 17.44
C TRP A 336 -3.51 13.06 16.34
N GLY A 337 -3.94 12.47 15.23
CA GLY A 337 -4.48 13.20 14.06
C GLY A 337 -5.98 13.51 14.12
N GLY A 338 -6.67 13.21 15.23
CA GLY A 338 -8.13 13.36 15.34
C GLY A 338 -8.94 12.16 14.81
N PHE A 339 -8.29 11.08 14.39
CA PHE A 339 -8.98 9.84 13.99
C PHE A 339 -9.37 9.00 15.21
N GLY A 340 -10.62 8.52 15.26
CA GLY A 340 -11.05 7.51 16.21
C GLY A 340 -12.18 6.64 15.65
N VAL A 341 -12.15 5.35 15.96
CA VAL A 341 -13.22 4.40 15.63
C VAL A 341 -13.55 3.52 16.82
N VAL A 342 -14.85 3.40 17.13
CA VAL A 342 -15.37 2.52 18.18
C VAL A 342 -15.80 1.22 17.52
N VAL A 343 -15.33 0.08 18.04
CA VAL A 343 -15.70 -1.26 17.58
C VAL A 343 -16.55 -1.94 18.65
N PHE A 344 -17.63 -2.61 18.26
CA PHE A 344 -18.59 -3.24 19.18
C PHE A 344 -19.32 -4.43 18.53
N PRO A 345 -19.83 -5.41 19.30
CA PRO A 345 -20.60 -6.55 18.77
C PRO A 345 -21.87 -6.10 18.03
N LYS A 346 -22.29 -6.86 17.01
CA LYS A 346 -23.58 -6.65 16.31
C LYS A 346 -24.78 -7.16 17.08
#